data_AF-A0A7S0LNP7-F1
#
_entry.id   AF-A0A7S0LNP7-F1
#
_cell.length_a   1.000
_cell.length_b   1.000
_cell.length_c   1.000
_cell.angle_alpha   90.00
_cell.angle_beta   90.00
_cell.angle_gamma   90.00
#
_symmetry.space_group_name_H-M   'P 1'
#
loop_
_entity.id
_entity.type
_entity.pdbx_description
1 polymer ?
#
loop_
_entity_poly.entity_id
_entity_poly.type
_entity_poly.pdbx_seq_one_letter_code
_entity_poly.pdbx_strand_id
1 'polypeptide(L)'
;PCYGSLVPRVDRPAAHEHSYDPLSRWSAVAKIERTPRGSKSVEHLSVLRTSDPCYGSLVPRVDRPAAHEHSYDPLSRWSAVAKIERTPRGSKSVEHLSVLRTSDPCYGSLV
;
A
#
# COMPACT_ATOMS: atom_id res chain seq x y z
N PRO A 1 7.79 54.05 27.88
CA PRO A 1 7.85 52.91 26.93
C PRO A 1 7.94 53.42 25.49
N CYS A 2 9.15 53.40 24.92
CA CYS A 2 9.36 53.82 23.54
C CYS A 2 8.68 52.79 22.63
N TYR A 3 7.70 53.22 21.84
CA TYR A 3 7.08 52.40 20.83
C TYR A 3 8.15 51.99 19.82
N GLY A 4 8.68 50.78 19.97
CA GLY A 4 9.56 50.16 19.01
C GLY A 4 8.83 50.08 17.68
N SER A 5 9.32 50.87 16.73
CA SER A 5 9.05 50.80 15.29
C SER A 5 8.35 49.51 14.84
N LEU A 6 7.10 49.63 14.40
CA LEU A 6 6.37 48.60 13.64
C LEU A 6 6.97 48.35 12.24
N VAL A 7 8.11 48.98 11.92
CA VAL A 7 8.81 48.78 10.66
C VAL A 7 9.58 47.45 10.72
N PRO A 8 9.33 46.51 9.79
CA PRO A 8 10.05 45.24 9.72
C PRO A 8 11.56 45.45 9.60
N ARG A 9 12.35 44.58 10.23
CA ARG A 9 13.81 44.69 10.19
C ARG A 9 14.31 44.18 8.85
N VAL A 10 14.79 45.11 8.01
CA VAL A 10 15.28 44.80 6.65
C VAL A 10 16.45 43.80 6.66
N ASP A 11 17.35 43.89 7.65
CA ASP A 11 18.59 43.10 7.67
C ASP A 11 18.48 41.76 8.43
N ARG A 12 17.43 41.60 9.26
CA ARG A 12 17.22 40.40 10.08
C ARG A 12 15.75 40.25 10.44
N PRO A 13 14.88 39.92 9.47
CA PRO A 13 13.47 39.69 9.75
C PRO A 13 13.34 38.51 10.72
N ALA A 14 12.51 38.68 11.75
CA ALA A 14 12.13 37.56 12.60
C ALA A 14 11.35 36.51 11.79
N ALA A 15 11.29 35.26 12.26
CA ALA A 15 10.64 34.17 11.51
C ALA A 15 9.15 34.41 11.16
N HIS A 16 8.49 35.34 11.86
CA HIS A 16 7.11 35.76 11.64
C HIS A 16 6.98 37.02 10.75
N GLU A 17 8.08 37.69 10.43
CA GLU A 17 8.10 38.86 9.54
C GLU A 17 8.11 38.38 8.08
N HIS A 18 7.06 38.72 7.34
CA HIS A 18 6.96 38.42 5.92
C HIS A 18 7.22 39.69 5.10
N SER A 19 7.89 39.53 3.94
CA SER A 19 8.11 40.63 3.00
C SER A 19 6.78 41.26 2.56
N TYR A 20 6.80 42.56 2.28
CA TYR A 20 5.67 43.25 1.62
C TYR A 20 5.56 42.90 0.13
N ASP A 21 6.59 42.31 -0.46
CA ASP A 21 6.51 41.77 -1.83
C ASP A 21 5.48 40.63 -1.88
N PRO A 22 4.42 40.75 -2.72
CA PRO A 22 3.31 39.81 -2.74
C PRO A 22 3.72 38.37 -3.06
N LEU A 23 4.70 38.17 -3.97
CA LEU A 23 5.14 36.83 -4.35
C LEU A 23 5.93 36.15 -3.22
N SER A 24 6.86 36.90 -2.62
CA SER A 24 7.63 36.41 -1.47
C SER A 24 6.71 36.08 -0.29
N ARG A 25 5.76 36.95 0.02
CA ARG A 25 4.77 36.74 1.09
C ARG A 25 3.90 35.51 0.82
N TRP A 26 3.38 35.39 -0.41
CA TRP A 26 2.59 34.24 -0.81
C TRP A 26 3.39 32.94 -0.68
N SER A 27 4.66 32.92 -1.10
CA SER A 27 5.49 31.72 -1.00
C SER A 27 5.73 31.25 0.44
N ALA A 28 5.85 32.19 1.37
CA ALA A 28 6.03 31.91 2.80
C ALA A 28 4.73 31.38 3.43
N VAL A 29 3.60 32.01 3.13
CA VAL A 29 2.29 31.70 3.72
C VAL A 29 1.62 30.49 3.06
N ALA A 30 1.88 30.23 1.78
CA ALA A 30 1.28 29.12 1.05
C ALA A 30 1.63 27.75 1.62
N LYS A 31 2.73 27.60 2.38
CA LYS A 31 3.03 26.34 3.08
C LYS A 31 2.05 26.05 4.21
N ILE A 32 1.44 27.09 4.78
CA ILE A 32 0.49 27.03 5.89
C ILE A 32 -0.94 26.98 5.34
N GLU A 33 -1.24 27.79 4.32
CA GLU A 33 -2.59 27.90 3.73
C GLU A 33 -2.92 26.76 2.75
N ARG A 34 -1.91 26.09 2.16
CA ARG A 34 -2.18 24.95 1.29
C ARG A 34 -2.69 23.78 2.11
N THR A 35 -3.84 23.27 1.70
CA THR A 35 -4.31 21.97 2.12
C THR A 35 -3.22 20.92 1.85
N PRO A 36 -2.70 20.25 2.88
CA PRO A 36 -1.64 19.27 2.69
C PRO A 36 -2.15 18.13 1.80
N ARG A 37 -1.22 17.50 1.06
CA ARG A 37 -1.55 16.30 0.30
C ARG A 37 -2.14 15.25 1.23
N GLY A 38 -3.30 14.72 0.85
CA GLY A 38 -4.03 13.73 1.65
C GLY A 38 -4.95 14.30 2.73
N SER A 39 -5.07 15.63 2.86
CA SER A 39 -6.10 16.24 3.71
C SER A 39 -7.50 15.74 3.32
N LYS A 40 -8.31 15.43 4.33
CA LYS A 40 -9.68 14.93 4.19
C LYS A 40 -10.64 15.96 4.76
N SER A 41 -11.78 16.13 4.12
CA SER A 41 -12.86 16.97 4.66
C SER A 41 -13.42 16.35 5.95
N VAL A 42 -14.11 17.16 6.74
CA VAL A 42 -14.81 16.71 7.95
C VAL A 42 -15.80 15.59 7.62
N GLU A 43 -16.53 15.73 6.50
CA GLU A 43 -17.42 14.70 5.95
C GLU A 43 -16.69 13.40 5.61
N HIS A 44 -15.51 13.49 5.00
CA HIS A 44 -14.74 12.29 4.68
C HIS A 44 -14.20 11.61 5.94
N LEU A 45 -13.89 12.37 7.00
CA LEU A 45 -13.48 11.82 8.29
C LEU A 45 -14.64 11.20 9.07
N SER A 46 -15.88 11.70 8.92
CA SER A 46 -17.06 11.08 9.56
C SER A 46 -17.32 9.69 8.99
N VAL A 47 -17.27 9.56 7.66
CA VAL A 47 -17.37 8.27 6.96
C VAL A 47 -16.28 7.29 7.43
N LEU A 48 -15.02 7.74 7.51
CA LEU A 48 -13.90 6.89 7.96
C LEU A 48 -14.03 6.41 9.42
N ARG A 49 -14.67 7.20 10.29
CA ARG A 49 -14.90 6.81 11.69
C ARG A 49 -15.98 5.74 11.82
N THR A 50 -16.97 5.76 10.92
CA THR A 50 -18.08 4.80 10.93
C THR A 50 -17.84 3.60 10.03
N SER A 51 -16.88 3.68 9.10
CA SER A 51 -16.57 2.58 8.19
C SER A 51 -15.82 1.47 8.92
N ASP A 52 -16.36 0.26 8.86
CA ASP A 52 -15.63 -0.94 9.25
C ASP A 52 -14.55 -1.22 8.19
N PRO A 53 -13.25 -1.26 8.56
CA PRO A 53 -12.17 -1.59 7.62
C PRO A 53 -12.32 -2.98 6.99
N CYS A 54 -13.08 -3.90 7.61
CA CYS A 54 -13.39 -5.22 7.07
C CYS A 54 -14.48 -5.21 5.99
N TYR A 55 -15.27 -4.13 5.87
CA TYR A 55 -16.23 -3.94 4.78
C TYR A 55 -15.60 -3.35 3.51
N GLY A 56 -14.37 -2.86 3.61
CA GLY A 56 -13.56 -2.50 2.45
C GLY A 56 -13.04 -3.76 1.75
N SER A 57 -13.59 -4.05 0.57
CA SER A 57 -13.08 -5.04 -0.39
C SER A 57 -13.57 -6.49 -0.29
N LEU A 58 -14.86 -6.72 -0.06
CA LEU A 58 -15.51 -7.97 -0.50
C LEU A 58 -16.01 -7.93 -1.95
N VAL A 59 -15.94 -6.77 -2.61
CA VAL A 59 -16.27 -6.62 -4.02
C VAL A 59 -14.96 -6.56 -4.81
N PRO A 60 -14.59 -7.64 -5.53
CA PRO A 60 -13.42 -7.60 -6.39
C PRO A 60 -13.56 -6.48 -7.41
N ARG A 61 -12.46 -5.77 -7.65
CA ARG A 61 -12.44 -4.70 -8.65
C ARG A 61 -12.55 -5.33 -10.04
N VAL A 62 -13.69 -5.14 -10.70
CA VAL A 62 -13.98 -5.70 -12.03
C VAL A 62 -12.95 -5.22 -13.08
N ASP A 63 -12.54 -3.95 -13.01
CA ASP A 63 -11.66 -3.34 -14.03
C ASP A 63 -10.16 -3.37 -13.67
N ARG A 64 -9.83 -3.56 -12.39
CA ARG A 64 -8.43 -3.56 -11.91
C ARG A 64 -8.28 -4.37 -10.62
N PRO A 65 -8.39 -5.71 -10.71
CA PRO A 65 -8.17 -6.57 -9.56
C PRO A 65 -6.75 -6.37 -9.04
N ALA A 66 -6.59 -6.24 -7.72
CA ALA A 66 -5.28 -6.30 -7.10
C ALA A 66 -4.68 -7.72 -7.27
N ALA A 67 -3.36 -7.87 -7.16
CA ALA A 67 -2.69 -9.15 -7.42
C ALA A 67 -3.18 -10.32 -6.54
N HIS A 68 -3.83 -10.03 -5.41
CA HIS A 68 -4.43 -10.99 -4.48
C HIS A 68 -5.94 -11.22 -4.71
N GLU A 69 -6.57 -10.43 -5.57
CA GLU A 69 -7.99 -10.57 -5.91
C GLU A 69 -8.12 -11.60 -7.05
N HIS A 70 -8.66 -12.77 -6.73
CA HIS A 70 -9.03 -13.75 -7.73
C HIS A 70 -10.48 -13.55 -8.16
N SER A 71 -10.76 -13.73 -9.46
CA SER A 71 -12.13 -13.73 -9.98
C SER A 71 -13.00 -14.76 -9.26
N TYR A 72 -14.29 -14.49 -9.11
CA TYR A 72 -15.26 -15.49 -8.65
C TYR A 72 -15.62 -16.53 -9.73
N ASP A 73 -15.23 -16.29 -10.99
CA ASP A 73 -15.33 -17.29 -12.04
C ASP A 73 -14.44 -18.52 -11.69
N PRO A 74 -15.02 -19.72 -11.55
CA PRO A 74 -14.29 -20.90 -11.10
C PRO A 74 -13.10 -21.28 -11.99
N LEU A 75 -13.23 -21.11 -13.31
CA LEU A 75 -12.18 -21.45 -14.26
C LEU A 75 -11.01 -20.46 -14.17
N SER A 76 -11.31 -19.16 -14.16
CA SER A 76 -10.30 -18.12 -13.96
C SER A 76 -9.57 -18.28 -12.63
N ARG A 77 -10.30 -18.49 -11.53
CA ARG A 77 -9.73 -18.71 -10.20
C ARG A 77 -8.83 -19.94 -10.16
N TRP A 78 -9.30 -21.06 -10.71
CA TRP A 78 -8.50 -22.28 -10.80
C TRP A 78 -7.22 -22.05 -11.58
N SER A 79 -7.27 -21.34 -12.72
CA SER A 79 -6.08 -21.05 -13.53
C SER A 79 -5.01 -20.24 -12.79
N ALA A 80 -5.43 -19.31 -11.92
CA ALA A 80 -4.54 -18.50 -11.11
C ALA A 80 -3.91 -19.30 -9.96
N VAL A 81 -4.74 -20.07 -9.24
CA VAL A 81 -4.33 -20.82 -8.05
C VAL A 81 -3.60 -22.11 -8.39
N ALA A 82 -3.88 -22.73 -9.54
CA ALA A 82 -3.26 -23.98 -9.97
C ALA A 82 -1.75 -23.88 -10.15
N LYS A 83 -1.16 -22.69 -10.32
CA LYS A 83 0.31 -22.55 -10.35
C LYS A 83 0.95 -22.78 -8.98
N ILE A 84 0.20 -22.55 -7.91
CA ILE A 84 0.63 -22.70 -6.52
C ILE A 84 0.24 -24.09 -6.00
N GLU A 85 -0.99 -24.53 -6.30
CA GLU A 85 -1.54 -25.80 -5.81
C GLU A 85 -1.10 -27.01 -6.64
N ARG A 86 -0.63 -26.83 -7.89
CA ARG A 86 -0.13 -27.97 -8.66
C ARG A 86 1.16 -28.47 -8.05
N THR A 87 1.16 -29.75 -7.76
CA THR A 87 2.38 -30.48 -7.50
C THR A 87 3.31 -30.37 -8.72
N PRO A 88 4.58 -29.97 -8.54
CA PRO A 88 5.50 -29.81 -9.64
C PRO A 88 5.74 -31.16 -10.33
N ARG A 89 6.02 -31.12 -11.65
CA ARG A 89 6.41 -32.34 -12.37
C ARG A 89 7.60 -33.00 -11.68
N GLY A 90 7.45 -34.29 -11.38
CA GLY A 90 8.47 -35.07 -10.66
C GLY A 90 8.34 -35.04 -9.13
N SER A 91 7.35 -34.34 -8.56
CA SER A 91 7.08 -34.41 -7.12
C SER A 91 6.79 -35.85 -6.69
N LYS A 92 7.43 -36.30 -5.61
CA LYS A 92 7.14 -37.59 -4.99
C LYS A 92 6.24 -37.36 -3.77
N SER A 93 5.23 -38.21 -3.61
CA SER A 93 4.42 -38.21 -2.39
C SER A 93 5.29 -38.60 -1.19
N VAL A 94 4.83 -38.26 0.02
CA VAL A 94 5.50 -38.66 1.27
C VAL A 94 5.66 -40.18 1.33
N GLU A 95 4.65 -40.93 0.91
CA GLU A 95 4.69 -42.39 0.79
C GLU A 95 5.73 -42.89 -0.21
N HIS A 96 5.87 -42.22 -1.37
CA HIS A 96 6.91 -42.60 -2.33
C HIS A 96 8.32 -42.29 -1.79
N LEU A 97 8.47 -41.24 -0.97
CA LEU A 97 9.74 -40.90 -0.33
C LEU A 97 10.09 -41.85 0.83
N SER A 98 9.10 -42.41 1.53
CA SER A 98 9.37 -43.41 2.58
C SER A 98 9.90 -44.70 1.96
N VAL A 99 9.29 -45.18 0.87
CA VAL A 99 9.75 -46.35 0.11
C VAL A 99 11.18 -46.15 -0.39
N LEU A 100 11.49 -44.99 -0.99
CA LEU A 100 12.85 -44.70 -1.50
C LEU A 100 13.92 -44.67 -0.41
N ARG A 101 13.56 -44.33 0.83
CA ARG A 101 14.50 -44.31 1.96
C ARG A 101 14.82 -45.70 2.49
N THR A 102 13.89 -46.64 2.35
CA THR A 102 14.03 -48.02 2.82
C THR A 102 14.43 -48.99 1.71
N SER A 103 14.26 -48.61 0.45
CA SER A 103 14.60 -49.45 -0.70
C SER A 103 16.11 -49.46 -0.93
N ASP A 104 16.70 -50.65 -1.00
CA ASP A 104 18.06 -50.84 -1.49
C ASP A 104 18.06 -50.69 -3.03
N PRO A 105 18.80 -49.72 -3.59
CA PRO A 105 18.85 -49.47 -5.02
C PRO A 105 19.38 -50.67 -5.84
N CYS A 106 20.04 -51.64 -5.19
CA CYS A 106 20.56 -52.84 -5.83
C CYS A 106 19.46 -53.84 -6.25
N TYR A 107 18.23 -53.70 -5.75
CA TYR A 107 17.09 -54.56 -6.12
C TYR A 107 16.25 -54.01 -7.28
N GLY A 108 16.61 -52.85 -7.83
CA GLY A 108 15.87 -52.18 -8.92
C GLY A 108 16.53 -52.33 -10.28
N SER A 109 16.56 -53.54 -10.85
CA SER A 109 16.49 -53.83 -12.30
C SER A 109 16.93 -55.26 -12.60
N LEU A 110 16.08 -56.24 -12.32
CA LEU A 110 16.12 -57.54 -12.99
C LEU A 110 14.68 -58.05 -13.11
N VAL A 111 14.06 -57.73 -14.25
CA VAL A 111 13.14 -58.52 -15.12
C VAL A 111 12.55 -57.55 -16.15
#